data_AF-A0A8T4KF84-F1
#
_entry.id   AF-A0A8T4KF84-F1
#
_cell.length_a   1.000
_cell.length_b   1.000
_cell.length_c   1.000
_cell.angle_alpha   90.00
_cell.angle_beta   90.00
_cell.angle_gamma   90.00
#
_symmetry.space_group_name_H-M   'P 1'
#
loop_
_entity.id
_entity.type
_entity.pdbx_description
1 polymer ?
#
loop_
_entity_poly.entity_id
_entity_poly.type
_entity_poly.pdbx_seq_one_letter_code
_entity_poly.pdbx_strand_id
1 'polypeptide(L)'
;MVLMREKIVAEFFKKGHLLTNDAIKTLEGGYEGFLNKDMPLVVDAKDLQQPYRIIKNLAHTKKEITSEDFIRFYNSKYEKMKEVILSRIPKDFLSLNKIDTSRSEVHVLGIVKEIKEKDGKKVVDMEDTTASIPIIFETADIDPDLELDDVIAVRGITGGKVLFGKKIIYPDIPLRQPSLGSGRACFVSDFRLDEASTKDAERFFEWLSQQDIPYLLVAGDLGDKELFEKYVDRYCYMKTVFVIASGGAYPQTPLEFRSRRIISLSNPAMIELGGIKILMVHKGDVKMLRKRYLGKSSVILDEDYLVLDEVPDIMHTGHGDEPYINNYKSTTIINSGSLLGIFRPIVIDFATRDAEKIAIP
;
A
#
# COMPACT_ATOMS: atom_id res chain seq x y z
N MET A 1 -10.64 48.13 -8.58
CA MET A 1 -10.66 46.73 -8.11
C MET A 1 -9.29 46.07 -8.16
N VAL A 2 -8.64 45.90 -9.33
CA VAL A 2 -7.32 45.23 -9.44
C VAL A 2 -6.25 45.85 -8.54
N LEU A 3 -6.14 47.19 -8.53
CA LEU A 3 -5.19 47.94 -7.69
C LEU A 3 -5.41 47.73 -6.17
N MET A 4 -6.64 47.43 -5.76
CA MET A 4 -7.00 47.23 -4.35
C MET A 4 -6.63 45.81 -3.91
N ARG A 5 -6.81 44.83 -4.81
CA ARG A 5 -6.44 43.44 -4.60
C ARG A 5 -4.93 43.27 -4.42
N GLU A 6 -4.14 43.87 -5.30
CA GLU A 6 -2.67 43.87 -5.20
C GLU A 6 -2.18 44.52 -3.92
N LYS A 7 -2.82 45.62 -3.50
CA LYS A 7 -2.49 46.31 -2.24
C LYS A 7 -2.78 45.45 -1.01
N ILE A 8 -3.94 44.77 -0.97
CA ILE A 8 -4.29 43.84 0.12
C ILE A 8 -3.27 42.70 0.20
N VAL A 9 -2.97 42.06 -0.93
CA VAL A 9 -2.00 40.95 -0.97
C VAL A 9 -0.61 41.43 -0.54
N ALA A 10 -0.15 42.59 -1.02
CA ALA A 10 1.16 43.13 -0.67
C ALA A 10 1.29 43.45 0.82
N GLU A 11 0.26 44.01 1.46
CA GLU A 11 0.29 44.35 2.89
C GLU A 11 0.30 43.12 3.79
N PHE A 12 -0.46 42.08 3.45
CA PHE A 12 -0.41 40.80 4.18
C PHE A 12 0.89 40.02 3.90
N PHE A 13 1.40 40.07 2.67
CA PHE A 13 2.67 39.42 2.32
C PHE A 13 3.86 40.02 3.06
N LYS A 14 3.92 41.34 3.24
CA LYS A 14 4.94 42.01 4.07
C LYS A 14 4.93 41.52 5.52
N LYS A 15 3.79 41.03 6.01
CA LYS A 15 3.64 40.44 7.35
C LYS A 15 3.87 38.92 7.38
N GLY A 16 4.29 38.33 6.26
CA GLY A 16 4.54 36.89 6.16
C GLY A 16 3.28 36.06 5.93
N HIS A 17 2.18 36.67 5.49
CA HIS A 17 0.91 35.99 5.28
C HIS A 17 0.57 35.85 3.79
N LEU A 18 0.22 34.63 3.37
CA LEU A 18 -0.36 34.35 2.06
C LEU A 18 -1.88 34.23 2.19
N LEU A 19 -2.61 34.95 1.33
CA LEU A 19 -4.08 35.00 1.34
C LEU A 19 -4.66 34.09 0.25
N THR A 20 -5.72 33.34 0.58
CA THR A 20 -6.53 32.61 -0.40
C THR A 20 -7.39 33.56 -1.22
N ASN A 21 -7.90 33.11 -2.37
CA ASN A 21 -8.79 33.94 -3.21
C ASN A 21 -10.06 34.37 -2.49
N ASP A 22 -10.61 33.53 -1.62
CA ASP A 22 -11.81 33.85 -0.84
C ASP A 22 -11.48 34.82 0.29
N ALA A 23 -10.33 34.68 0.96
CA ALA A 23 -9.86 35.65 1.94
C ALA A 23 -9.70 37.04 1.31
N ILE A 24 -9.13 37.11 0.11
CA ILE A 24 -8.98 38.37 -0.63
C ILE A 24 -10.35 39.01 -0.91
N LYS A 25 -11.34 38.24 -1.38
CA LYS A 25 -12.71 38.74 -1.62
C LYS A 25 -13.36 39.28 -0.33
N THR A 26 -13.18 38.60 0.80
CA THR A 26 -13.69 39.07 2.09
C THR A 26 -13.03 40.39 2.53
N LEU A 27 -11.72 40.53 2.28
CA LEU A 27 -10.93 41.69 2.67
C LEU A 27 -11.10 42.92 1.76
N GLU A 28 -11.65 42.74 0.55
CA GLU A 28 -11.98 43.85 -0.36
C GLU A 28 -13.02 44.82 0.25
N GLY A 29 -13.84 44.36 1.20
CA GLY A 29 -14.77 45.20 1.96
C GLY A 29 -14.12 46.07 3.05
N GLY A 30 -12.82 45.91 3.31
CA GLY A 30 -12.04 46.65 4.30
C GLY A 30 -11.06 45.75 5.06
N TYR A 31 -9.76 46.00 4.93
CA TYR A 31 -8.69 45.11 5.42
C TYR A 31 -7.87 45.67 6.60
N GLU A 32 -7.96 46.98 6.87
CA GLU A 32 -7.10 47.68 7.84
C GLU A 32 -7.26 47.16 9.28
N GLY A 33 -8.50 46.84 9.68
CA GLY A 33 -8.81 46.26 11.00
C GLY A 33 -8.38 44.80 11.18
N PHE A 34 -7.89 44.17 10.11
CA PHE A 34 -7.49 42.77 10.07
C PHE A 34 -5.97 42.58 10.03
N LEU A 35 -5.20 43.65 9.75
CA LEU A 35 -3.74 43.60 9.64
C LEU A 35 -3.04 43.19 10.94
N ASN A 36 -3.69 43.35 12.10
CA ASN A 36 -3.10 43.12 13.43
C ASN A 36 -3.86 42.09 14.27
N LYS A 37 -4.78 41.33 13.68
CA LYS A 37 -5.50 40.24 14.36
C LYS A 37 -4.90 38.90 13.95
N ASP A 38 -4.69 38.00 14.91
CA ASP A 38 -4.51 36.59 14.61
C ASP A 38 -5.77 36.07 13.91
N MET A 39 -5.67 35.87 12.61
CA MET A 39 -6.77 35.40 11.78
C MET A 39 -6.46 34.04 11.17
N PRO A 40 -7.45 33.13 11.07
CA PRO A 40 -7.33 31.83 10.40
C PRO A 40 -7.37 31.95 8.86
N LEU A 41 -6.83 33.03 8.29
CA LEU A 41 -6.81 33.32 6.85
C LEU A 41 -5.39 33.32 6.25
N VAL A 42 -4.43 32.82 7.01
CA VAL A 42 -3.00 32.78 6.68
C VAL A 42 -2.64 31.35 6.26
N VAL A 43 -2.09 31.19 5.06
CA VAL A 43 -1.37 29.95 4.70
C VAL A 43 0.06 30.09 5.24
N ASP A 44 0.35 29.37 6.31
CA ASP A 44 1.64 29.31 6.98
C ASP A 44 2.55 28.32 6.22
N ALA A 45 3.88 28.42 6.36
CA ALA A 45 4.79 27.54 5.60
C ALA A 45 4.62 26.05 5.94
N LYS A 46 4.13 25.76 7.16
CA LYS A 46 3.69 24.43 7.62
C LYS A 46 2.42 23.94 6.92
N ASP A 47 1.55 24.85 6.47
CA ASP A 47 0.32 24.53 5.73
C ASP A 47 0.61 24.22 4.25
N LEU A 48 1.84 24.50 3.79
CA LEU A 48 2.36 24.12 2.46
C LEU A 48 3.02 22.74 2.45
N GLN A 49 3.18 22.07 3.61
CA GLN A 49 3.57 20.67 3.60
C GLN A 49 2.44 19.89 2.96
N GLN A 50 2.74 19.10 1.91
CA GLN A 50 1.74 18.21 1.35
C GLN A 50 1.17 17.38 2.50
N PRO A 51 -0.16 17.34 2.69
CA PRO A 51 -0.75 16.72 3.87
C PRO A 51 -0.70 15.18 3.78
N TYR A 52 0.05 14.67 2.80
CA TYR A 52 0.33 13.29 2.50
C TYR A 52 1.77 13.13 1.98
N ARG A 53 2.33 11.92 2.12
CA ARG A 53 3.62 11.53 1.52
C ARG A 53 3.43 10.28 0.67
N ILE A 54 3.90 10.29 -0.57
CA ILE A 54 3.94 9.09 -1.41
C ILE A 54 5.21 8.33 -1.08
N ILE A 55 5.08 7.13 -0.50
CA ILE A 55 6.20 6.27 -0.10
C ILE A 55 6.63 5.39 -1.27
N LYS A 56 5.68 4.78 -1.98
CA LYS A 56 5.93 3.79 -3.02
C LYS A 56 4.96 4.00 -4.17
N ASN A 57 5.47 4.39 -5.34
CA ASN A 57 4.69 4.62 -6.55
C ASN A 57 5.54 4.38 -7.81
N LEU A 58 5.16 3.43 -8.65
CA LEU A 58 5.83 3.14 -9.91
C LEU A 58 5.28 4.06 -11.02
N ALA A 59 6.00 5.13 -11.32
CA ALA A 59 5.55 6.11 -12.32
C ALA A 59 5.73 5.64 -13.77
N HIS A 60 6.81 4.90 -14.07
CA HIS A 60 7.15 4.47 -15.43
C HIS A 60 7.93 3.15 -15.42
N THR A 61 7.87 2.44 -16.54
CA THR A 61 8.65 1.23 -16.81
C THR A 61 9.61 1.48 -17.97
N LYS A 62 10.72 0.73 -17.99
CA LYS A 62 11.64 0.75 -19.14
C LYS A 62 10.95 0.10 -20.36
N LYS A 63 11.21 0.67 -21.54
CA LYS A 63 10.71 0.11 -22.82
C LYS A 63 11.52 -1.08 -23.31
N GLU A 64 12.82 -1.08 -23.04
CA GLU A 64 13.75 -2.15 -23.42
C GLU A 64 14.42 -2.70 -22.16
N ILE A 65 14.51 -4.02 -22.08
CA ILE A 65 15.05 -4.77 -20.94
C ILE A 65 16.29 -5.51 -21.42
N THR A 66 17.41 -5.33 -20.71
CA THR A 66 18.67 -6.03 -20.97
C THR A 66 18.79 -7.30 -20.12
N SER A 67 19.76 -8.16 -20.44
CA SER A 67 20.07 -9.34 -19.61
C SER A 67 20.59 -8.93 -18.23
N GLU A 68 21.33 -7.82 -18.14
CA GLU A 68 21.81 -7.25 -16.89
C GLU A 68 20.67 -6.76 -15.99
N ASP A 69 19.62 -6.17 -16.56
CA ASP A 69 18.43 -5.76 -15.82
C ASP A 69 17.73 -6.97 -15.20
N PHE A 70 17.65 -8.09 -15.94
CA PHE A 70 17.06 -9.33 -15.43
C PHE A 70 17.84 -9.85 -14.21
N ILE A 71 19.16 -9.98 -14.32
CA ILE A 71 20.01 -10.45 -13.21
C ILE A 71 19.85 -9.52 -11.99
N ARG A 72 19.86 -8.21 -12.21
CA ARG A 72 19.72 -7.21 -11.14
C ARG A 72 18.36 -7.31 -10.44
N PHE A 73 17.28 -7.46 -11.20
CA PHE A 73 15.93 -7.61 -10.68
C PHE A 73 15.79 -8.79 -9.73
N TYR A 74 16.20 -9.99 -10.16
CA TYR A 74 16.07 -11.21 -9.34
C TYR A 74 17.01 -11.19 -8.12
N ASN A 75 18.23 -10.66 -8.28
CA ASN A 75 19.15 -10.48 -7.15
C ASN A 75 18.59 -9.47 -6.13
N SER A 76 17.97 -8.38 -6.61
CA SER A 76 17.34 -7.37 -5.76
C SER A 76 16.24 -7.96 -4.88
N LYS A 77 15.39 -8.84 -5.43
CA LYS A 77 14.37 -9.55 -4.65
C LYS A 77 15.00 -10.32 -3.49
N TYR A 78 16.02 -11.13 -3.79
CA TYR A 78 16.67 -11.97 -2.77
C TYR A 78 17.30 -11.12 -1.67
N GLU A 79 18.08 -10.09 -2.03
CA GLU A 79 18.78 -9.26 -1.05
C GLU A 79 17.82 -8.47 -0.15
N LYS A 80 16.77 -7.84 -0.72
CA LYS A 80 15.75 -7.13 0.09
C LYS A 80 15.04 -8.08 1.05
N MET A 81 14.60 -9.24 0.56
CA MET A 81 13.94 -10.24 1.40
C MET A 81 14.85 -10.79 2.49
N LYS A 82 16.13 -11.02 2.17
CA LYS A 82 17.16 -11.44 3.12
C LYS A 82 17.37 -10.39 4.20
N GLU A 83 17.45 -9.10 3.86
CA GLU A 83 17.53 -8.01 4.84
C GLU A 83 16.31 -7.98 5.78
N VAL A 84 15.10 -8.16 5.25
CA VAL A 84 13.88 -8.26 6.06
C VAL A 84 13.96 -9.45 7.02
N ILE A 85 14.39 -10.63 6.55
CA ILE A 85 14.49 -11.82 7.43
C ILE A 85 15.58 -11.64 8.50
N LEU A 86 16.77 -11.18 8.12
CA LEU A 86 17.92 -11.02 9.04
C LEU A 86 17.65 -9.97 10.12
N SER A 87 16.98 -8.87 9.78
CA SER A 87 16.59 -7.85 10.76
C SER A 87 15.53 -8.34 11.76
N ARG A 88 14.78 -9.38 11.40
CA ARG A 88 13.64 -9.90 12.17
C ARG A 88 13.98 -11.12 13.01
N ILE A 89 14.90 -11.96 12.53
CA ILE A 89 15.26 -13.23 13.15
C ILE A 89 16.69 -13.11 13.68
N PRO A 90 16.88 -12.82 14.99
CA PRO A 90 18.21 -12.70 15.59
C PRO A 90 18.83 -14.09 15.80
N LYS A 91 19.27 -14.71 14.71
CA LYS A 91 19.92 -16.03 14.66
C LYS A 91 21.08 -16.00 13.67
N ASP A 92 22.03 -16.91 13.89
CA ASP A 92 23.10 -17.15 12.94
C ASP A 92 22.58 -18.01 11.80
N PHE A 93 22.64 -17.48 10.59
CA PHE A 93 22.26 -18.17 9.37
C PHE A 93 23.48 -18.79 8.69
N LEU A 94 23.36 -20.08 8.37
CA LEU A 94 24.38 -20.83 7.64
C LEU A 94 24.10 -20.78 6.13
N SER A 95 25.14 -20.50 5.33
CA SER A 95 25.07 -20.64 3.87
C SER A 95 24.83 -22.10 3.47
N LEU A 96 24.05 -22.34 2.42
CA LEU A 96 23.65 -23.70 2.04
C LEU A 96 24.83 -24.60 1.66
N ASN A 97 25.90 -24.04 1.10
CA ASN A 97 27.11 -24.79 0.77
C ASN A 97 27.92 -25.30 1.98
N LYS A 98 27.64 -24.79 3.19
CA LYS A 98 28.33 -25.17 4.44
C LYS A 98 27.59 -26.25 5.23
N ILE A 99 26.47 -26.76 4.73
CA ILE A 99 25.75 -27.85 5.39
C ILE A 99 26.61 -29.10 5.39
N ASP A 100 26.77 -29.69 6.58
CA ASP A 100 27.69 -30.79 6.83
C ASP A 100 26.95 -32.06 7.34
N THR A 101 27.72 -33.03 7.81
CA THR A 101 27.21 -34.29 8.37
C THR A 101 27.10 -34.26 9.90
N SER A 102 27.27 -33.11 10.55
CA SER A 102 27.41 -32.99 12.02
C SER A 102 26.13 -33.30 12.81
N ARG A 103 24.98 -33.44 12.13
CA ARG A 103 23.64 -33.56 12.72
C ARG A 103 23.33 -32.42 13.70
N SER A 104 23.87 -31.23 13.44
CA SER A 104 23.60 -30.02 14.20
C SER A 104 22.29 -29.38 13.75
N GLU A 105 21.69 -28.61 14.66
CA GLU A 105 20.55 -27.76 14.34
C GLU A 105 21.05 -26.42 13.78
N VAL A 106 20.53 -26.03 12.61
CA VAL A 106 20.96 -24.84 11.87
C VAL A 106 19.76 -24.02 11.42
N HIS A 107 20.00 -22.74 11.16
CA HIS A 107 19.07 -21.86 10.47
C HIS A 107 19.66 -21.56 9.09
N VAL A 108 18.87 -21.75 8.06
CA VAL A 108 19.26 -21.46 6.67
C VAL A 108 18.22 -20.54 6.04
N LEU A 109 18.62 -19.80 5.00
CA LEU A 109 17.75 -18.88 4.27
C LEU A 109 17.95 -19.10 2.78
N GLY A 110 16.85 -19.19 2.04
CA GLY A 110 16.92 -19.36 0.59
C GLY A 110 15.58 -19.13 -0.09
N ILE A 111 15.61 -19.28 -1.41
CA ILE A 111 14.45 -19.25 -2.30
C ILE A 111 13.98 -20.67 -2.52
N VAL A 112 12.66 -20.88 -2.47
CA VAL A 112 12.04 -22.14 -2.87
C VAL A 112 12.08 -22.29 -4.38
N LYS A 113 12.88 -23.24 -4.87
CA LYS A 113 13.04 -23.52 -6.30
C LYS A 113 12.04 -24.56 -6.80
N GLU A 114 11.82 -25.60 -6.02
CA GLU A 114 10.93 -26.70 -6.38
C GLU A 114 10.33 -27.34 -5.12
N ILE A 115 9.09 -27.82 -5.24
CA ILE A 115 8.41 -28.58 -4.18
C ILE A 115 7.93 -29.89 -4.79
N LYS A 116 8.45 -31.01 -4.28
CA LYS A 116 8.07 -32.37 -4.68
C LYS A 116 7.41 -33.08 -3.51
N GLU A 117 6.42 -33.93 -3.79
CA GLU A 117 5.82 -34.80 -2.78
C GLU A 117 6.09 -36.27 -3.13
N LYS A 118 6.56 -37.04 -2.15
CA LYS A 118 6.86 -38.46 -2.30
C LYS A 118 6.70 -39.19 -0.96
N ASP A 119 5.91 -40.26 -0.95
CA ASP A 119 5.76 -41.18 0.19
C ASP A 119 5.41 -40.48 1.53
N GLY A 120 4.47 -39.52 1.50
CA GLY A 120 4.05 -38.76 2.69
C GLY A 120 5.04 -37.69 3.16
N LYS A 121 6.09 -37.43 2.37
CA LYS A 121 7.08 -36.39 2.63
C LYS A 121 7.06 -35.34 1.52
N LYS A 122 7.32 -34.09 1.91
CA LYS A 122 7.61 -33.02 0.96
C LYS A 122 9.11 -32.73 0.93
N VAL A 123 9.66 -32.69 -0.28
CA VAL A 123 11.04 -32.30 -0.56
C VAL A 123 11.00 -30.92 -1.20
N VAL A 124 11.50 -29.93 -0.47
CA VAL A 124 11.62 -28.55 -0.90
C VAL A 124 13.06 -28.32 -1.33
N ASP A 125 13.30 -28.18 -2.63
CA ASP A 125 14.62 -27.80 -3.13
C ASP A 125 14.77 -26.29 -2.93
N MET A 126 15.70 -25.90 -2.04
CA MET A 126 15.95 -24.51 -1.67
C MET A 126 17.31 -24.05 -2.21
N GLU A 127 17.40 -22.81 -2.69
CA GLU A 127 18.60 -22.23 -3.30
C GLU A 127 18.97 -20.90 -2.64
N ASP A 128 20.26 -20.68 -2.44
CA ASP A 128 20.86 -19.38 -2.10
C ASP A 128 21.96 -19.05 -3.12
N THR A 129 22.69 -17.95 -2.93
CA THR A 129 23.79 -17.56 -3.83
C THR A 129 24.99 -18.52 -3.82
N THR A 130 24.97 -19.58 -2.99
CA THR A 130 26.11 -20.49 -2.75
C THR A 130 25.85 -21.92 -3.18
N ALA A 131 24.62 -22.43 -3.02
CA ALA A 131 24.24 -23.80 -3.37
C ALA A 131 22.72 -23.96 -3.47
N SER A 132 22.30 -25.10 -4.00
CA SER A 132 20.93 -25.60 -3.89
C SER A 132 20.93 -26.94 -3.16
N ILE A 133 20.08 -27.06 -2.14
CA ILE A 133 19.99 -28.25 -1.28
C ILE A 133 18.54 -28.67 -1.04
N PRO A 134 18.26 -29.98 -1.02
CA PRO A 134 16.93 -30.49 -0.68
C PRO A 134 16.66 -30.41 0.82
N ILE A 135 15.49 -29.91 1.18
CA ILE A 135 14.97 -29.89 2.55
C ILE A 135 13.77 -30.81 2.64
N ILE A 136 13.84 -31.80 3.53
CA ILE A 136 12.79 -32.81 3.69
C ILE A 136 11.93 -32.46 4.90
N PHE A 137 10.62 -32.41 4.69
CA PHE A 137 9.59 -32.23 5.71
C PHE A 137 8.59 -33.39 5.66
N GLU A 138 7.96 -33.71 6.79
CA GLU A 138 6.73 -34.50 6.78
C GLU A 138 5.60 -33.64 6.18
N THR A 139 4.74 -34.22 5.34
CA THR A 139 3.69 -33.45 4.63
C THR A 139 2.77 -32.70 5.59
N ALA A 140 2.54 -33.23 6.80
CA ALA A 140 1.70 -32.60 7.82
C ALA A 140 2.32 -31.34 8.46
N ASP A 141 3.64 -31.17 8.37
CA ASP A 141 4.38 -30.09 9.05
C ASP A 141 4.62 -28.87 8.13
N ILE A 142 4.29 -28.97 6.85
CA ILE A 142 4.53 -27.91 5.87
C ILE A 142 3.34 -26.94 5.78
N ASP A 143 3.65 -25.65 5.68
CA ASP A 143 2.62 -24.64 5.41
C ASP A 143 2.01 -24.90 4.01
N PRO A 144 0.69 -25.10 3.87
CA PRO A 144 0.06 -25.32 2.57
C PRO A 144 0.18 -24.12 1.62
N ASP A 145 0.48 -22.93 2.16
CA ASP A 145 0.69 -21.71 1.37
C ASP A 145 2.15 -21.52 0.90
N LEU A 146 3.03 -22.48 1.16
CA LEU A 146 4.38 -22.44 0.62
C LEU A 146 4.35 -22.57 -0.91
N GLU A 147 4.94 -21.59 -1.59
CA GLU A 147 4.94 -21.52 -3.05
C GLU A 147 6.37 -21.45 -3.59
N LEU A 148 6.50 -21.69 -4.90
CA LEU A 148 7.74 -21.42 -5.60
C LEU A 148 8.09 -19.93 -5.52
N ASP A 149 9.38 -19.63 -5.56
CA ASP A 149 9.94 -18.29 -5.44
C ASP A 149 9.73 -17.61 -4.07
N ASP A 150 9.14 -18.28 -3.07
CA ASP A 150 9.09 -17.79 -1.69
C ASP A 150 10.52 -17.71 -1.12
N VAL A 151 10.87 -16.58 -0.52
CA VAL A 151 12.12 -16.44 0.26
C VAL A 151 11.80 -16.73 1.72
N ILE A 152 12.36 -17.81 2.25
CA ILE A 152 12.06 -18.30 3.60
C ILE A 152 13.32 -18.61 4.38
N ALA A 153 13.18 -18.56 5.71
CA ALA A 153 14.13 -19.17 6.63
C ALA A 153 13.62 -20.57 7.02
N VAL A 154 14.55 -21.50 7.21
CA VAL A 154 14.25 -22.85 7.71
C VAL A 154 15.13 -23.16 8.90
N ARG A 155 14.51 -23.61 9.99
CA ARG A 155 15.20 -24.29 11.09
C ARG A 155 15.17 -25.79 10.81
N GLY A 156 16.33 -26.43 10.80
CA GLY A 156 16.45 -27.86 10.47
C GLY A 156 17.66 -28.53 11.08
N ILE A 157 17.77 -29.84 10.89
CA ILE A 157 18.94 -30.65 11.29
C ILE A 157 19.71 -31.07 10.04
N THR A 158 21.02 -30.85 10.05
CA THR A 158 21.93 -31.24 8.95
C THR A 158 21.98 -32.77 8.78
N GLY A 159 21.89 -33.24 7.54
CA GLY A 159 21.91 -34.67 7.19
C GLY A 159 22.99 -35.04 6.17
N GLY A 160 24.07 -34.26 6.06
CA GLY A 160 25.02 -34.36 4.95
C GLY A 160 24.59 -33.45 3.80
N LYS A 161 24.20 -34.02 2.66
CA LYS A 161 23.76 -33.24 1.48
C LYS A 161 22.27 -32.85 1.49
N VAL A 162 21.59 -33.06 2.62
CA VAL A 162 20.16 -32.79 2.79
C VAL A 162 19.96 -32.10 4.14
N LEU A 163 18.87 -31.34 4.28
CA LEU A 163 18.42 -30.79 5.56
C LEU A 163 17.10 -31.42 5.95
N PHE A 164 16.96 -31.88 7.19
CA PHE A 164 15.68 -32.29 7.75
C PHE A 164 15.01 -31.07 8.37
N GLY A 165 13.98 -30.55 7.71
CA GLY A 165 13.30 -29.34 8.12
C GLY A 165 12.43 -29.58 9.35
N LYS A 166 12.56 -28.71 10.36
CA LYS A 166 11.70 -28.70 11.55
C LYS A 166 10.62 -27.62 11.48
N LYS A 167 10.96 -26.46 10.90
CA LYS A 167 10.05 -25.32 10.84
C LYS A 167 10.43 -24.37 9.71
N ILE A 168 9.43 -23.99 8.92
CA ILE A 168 9.51 -22.87 7.98
C ILE A 168 9.20 -21.58 8.74
N ILE A 169 9.98 -20.54 8.48
CA ILE A 169 9.86 -19.22 9.10
C ILE A 169 9.78 -18.18 7.98
N TYR A 170 8.61 -17.55 7.86
CA TYR A 170 8.40 -16.42 6.95
C TYR A 170 8.96 -15.12 7.56
N PRO A 171 9.32 -14.11 6.75
CA PRO A 171 9.81 -12.82 7.24
C PRO A 171 8.79 -12.13 8.16
N ASP A 172 7.51 -12.17 7.76
CA ASP A 172 6.33 -11.77 8.55
C ASP A 172 6.36 -10.31 9.07
N ILE A 173 5.24 -9.86 9.63
CA ILE A 173 5.09 -8.57 10.31
C ILE A 173 5.43 -8.73 11.81
N PRO A 174 6.16 -7.77 12.42
CA PRO A 174 6.33 -7.72 13.87
C PRO A 174 5.01 -7.58 14.60
N LEU A 175 4.88 -8.26 15.74
CA LEU A 175 3.84 -7.88 16.70
C LEU A 175 4.17 -6.46 17.20
N ARG A 176 3.23 -5.54 17.02
CA ARG A 176 3.35 -4.12 17.34
C ARG A 176 2.03 -3.54 17.77
N GLN A 177 2.06 -2.39 18.43
CA GLN A 177 0.85 -1.61 18.65
C GLN A 177 0.43 -0.90 17.35
N PRO A 178 -0.87 -0.67 17.13
CA PRO A 178 -1.33 0.15 16.02
C PRO A 178 -0.70 1.55 16.09
N SER A 179 -0.20 2.03 14.96
CA SER A 179 0.24 3.43 14.84
C SER A 179 -0.98 4.34 14.95
N LEU A 180 -0.86 5.44 15.70
CA LEU A 180 -1.87 6.50 15.75
C LEU A 180 -1.40 7.68 14.92
N GLY A 181 -2.35 8.42 14.37
CA GLY A 181 -2.11 9.55 13.51
C GLY A 181 -3.17 10.63 13.69
N SER A 182 -3.35 11.47 12.67
CA SER A 182 -4.32 12.57 12.71
C SER A 182 -5.13 12.65 11.43
N GLY A 183 -6.43 12.92 11.56
CA GLY A 183 -7.34 13.06 10.44
C GLY A 183 -8.13 11.79 10.14
N ARG A 184 -8.89 11.82 9.05
CA ARG A 184 -9.82 10.76 8.66
C ARG A 184 -9.73 10.51 7.17
N ALA A 185 -10.04 9.29 6.76
CA ALA A 185 -10.14 8.94 5.35
C ALA A 185 -11.30 7.98 5.09
N CYS A 186 -11.88 8.10 3.89
CA CYS A 186 -12.87 7.19 3.35
C CYS A 186 -12.20 6.25 2.34
N PHE A 187 -12.48 4.96 2.47
CA PHE A 187 -11.90 3.88 1.68
C PHE A 187 -13.02 3.17 0.92
N VAL A 188 -12.85 3.08 -0.39
CA VAL A 188 -13.78 2.45 -1.31
C VAL A 188 -13.06 1.64 -2.39
N SER A 189 -13.76 0.71 -3.00
CA SER A 189 -13.27 -0.17 -4.06
C SER A 189 -14.38 -0.42 -5.08
N ASP A 190 -13.99 -0.80 -6.29
CA ASP A 190 -14.87 -1.43 -7.28
C ASP A 190 -16.18 -0.70 -7.56
N PHE A 191 -16.06 0.57 -7.96
CA PHE A 191 -17.20 1.39 -8.36
C PHE A 191 -17.94 0.82 -9.58
N ARG A 192 -17.22 0.25 -10.56
CA ARG A 192 -17.81 -0.35 -11.76
C ARG A 192 -18.86 0.54 -12.43
N LEU A 193 -18.54 1.82 -12.62
CA LEU A 193 -19.49 2.85 -13.09
C LEU A 193 -20.00 2.63 -14.53
N ASP A 194 -19.40 1.69 -15.25
CA ASP A 194 -19.87 1.21 -16.55
C ASP A 194 -21.09 0.28 -16.46
N GLU A 195 -21.29 -0.38 -15.32
CA GLU A 195 -22.38 -1.34 -15.08
C GLU A 195 -23.27 -0.95 -13.89
N ALA A 196 -22.71 -0.27 -12.89
CA ALA A 196 -23.38 0.07 -11.64
C ALA A 196 -24.45 1.16 -11.81
N SER A 197 -25.39 1.17 -10.87
CA SER A 197 -26.41 2.22 -10.75
C SER A 197 -25.77 3.59 -10.52
N THR A 198 -25.92 4.50 -11.48
CA THR A 198 -25.44 5.89 -11.37
C THR A 198 -26.07 6.61 -10.17
N LYS A 199 -27.29 6.25 -9.81
CA LYS A 199 -27.99 6.81 -8.64
C LYS A 199 -27.29 6.45 -7.33
N ASP A 200 -26.80 5.22 -7.19
CA ASP A 200 -26.14 4.78 -5.95
C ASP A 200 -24.72 5.35 -5.86
N ALA A 201 -24.03 5.47 -7.00
CA ALA A 201 -22.77 6.23 -7.07
C ALA A 201 -22.97 7.71 -6.68
N GLU A 202 -23.99 8.39 -7.24
CA GLU A 202 -24.30 9.79 -6.90
C GLU A 202 -24.63 9.97 -5.43
N ARG A 203 -25.46 9.10 -4.85
CA ARG A 203 -25.76 9.11 -3.40
C ARG A 203 -24.49 9.02 -2.55
N PHE A 204 -23.55 8.16 -2.93
CA PHE A 204 -22.28 8.06 -2.23
C PHE A 204 -21.48 9.37 -2.30
N PHE A 205 -21.32 9.95 -3.49
CA PHE A 205 -20.55 11.18 -3.66
C PHE A 205 -21.23 12.39 -2.98
N GLU A 206 -22.56 12.48 -3.04
CA GLU A 206 -23.35 13.48 -2.32
C GLU A 206 -23.16 13.34 -0.80
N TRP A 207 -23.31 12.13 -0.27
CA TRP A 207 -23.06 11.84 1.14
C TRP A 207 -21.63 12.24 1.55
N LEU A 208 -20.63 11.82 0.78
CA LEU A 208 -19.21 12.10 1.05
C LEU A 208 -18.93 13.60 1.05
N SER A 209 -19.55 14.36 0.13
CA SER A 209 -19.39 15.82 0.03
C SER A 209 -19.81 16.56 1.31
N GLN A 210 -20.74 15.99 2.08
CA GLN A 210 -21.25 16.53 3.34
C GLN A 210 -20.41 16.10 4.55
N GLN A 211 -19.52 15.12 4.40
CA GLN A 211 -18.67 14.65 5.49
C GLN A 211 -17.40 15.48 5.62
N ASP A 212 -16.98 15.73 6.87
CA ASP A 212 -15.64 16.27 7.19
C ASP A 212 -14.57 15.16 7.09
N ILE A 213 -14.38 14.68 5.87
CA ILE A 213 -13.40 13.65 5.51
C ILE A 213 -12.56 14.19 4.34
N PRO A 214 -11.28 14.54 4.54
CA PRO A 214 -10.46 15.18 3.52
C PRO A 214 -9.97 14.22 2.42
N TYR A 215 -9.91 12.91 2.70
CA TYR A 215 -9.33 11.92 1.79
C TYR A 215 -10.33 10.86 1.35
N LEU A 216 -10.34 10.59 0.04
CA LEU A 216 -10.99 9.42 -0.55
C LEU A 216 -9.91 8.53 -1.17
N LEU A 217 -9.87 7.25 -0.81
CA LEU A 217 -8.96 6.28 -1.38
C LEU A 217 -9.76 5.22 -2.13
N VAL A 218 -9.40 4.96 -3.38
CA VAL A 218 -10.12 4.04 -4.27
C VAL A 218 -9.21 2.90 -4.72
N ALA A 219 -9.54 1.66 -4.33
CA ALA A 219 -8.78 0.46 -4.67
C ALA A 219 -9.27 -0.21 -5.97
N GLY A 220 -9.05 0.45 -7.10
CA GLY A 220 -9.26 -0.13 -8.42
C GLY A 220 -10.72 -0.20 -8.88
N ASP A 221 -10.85 -0.72 -10.10
CA ASP A 221 -12.08 -1.13 -10.77
C ASP A 221 -13.18 -0.07 -10.82
N LEU A 222 -12.78 1.08 -11.39
CA LEU A 222 -13.66 2.25 -11.53
C LEU A 222 -14.80 2.03 -12.52
N GLY A 223 -14.62 1.17 -13.53
CA GLY A 223 -15.50 1.11 -14.70
C GLY A 223 -15.31 2.34 -15.59
N ASP A 224 -16.33 3.19 -15.69
CA ASP A 224 -16.26 4.46 -16.43
C ASP A 224 -15.42 5.52 -15.70
N LYS A 225 -14.15 5.64 -16.13
CA LYS A 225 -13.17 6.59 -15.61
C LYS A 225 -13.59 8.06 -15.81
N GLU A 226 -14.22 8.39 -16.93
CA GLU A 226 -14.62 9.78 -17.23
C GLU A 226 -15.79 10.21 -16.36
N LEU A 227 -16.73 9.29 -16.11
CA LEU A 227 -17.82 9.53 -15.18
C LEU A 227 -17.32 9.66 -13.73
N PHE A 228 -16.40 8.81 -13.31
CA PHE A 228 -15.74 8.93 -12.01
C PHE A 228 -15.09 10.31 -11.83
N GLU A 229 -14.34 10.76 -12.83
CA GLU A 229 -13.68 12.06 -12.82
C GLU A 229 -14.68 13.23 -12.70
N LYS A 230 -15.80 13.16 -13.43
CA LYS A 230 -16.90 14.15 -13.31
C LYS A 230 -17.48 14.19 -11.90
N TYR A 231 -17.67 13.04 -11.25
CA TYR A 231 -18.16 13.00 -9.88
C TYR A 231 -17.16 13.59 -8.88
N VAL A 232 -15.87 13.27 -9.02
CA VAL A 232 -14.82 13.87 -8.19
C VAL A 232 -14.79 15.39 -8.35
N ASP A 233 -14.82 15.90 -9.58
CA ASP A 233 -14.78 17.35 -9.82
C ASP A 233 -16.02 18.07 -9.26
N ARG A 234 -17.18 17.42 -9.30
CA ARG A 234 -18.44 17.98 -8.80
C ARG A 234 -18.56 17.95 -7.27
N TYR A 235 -18.23 16.83 -6.64
CA TYR A 235 -18.56 16.57 -5.23
C TYR A 235 -17.35 16.65 -4.28
N CYS A 236 -16.13 16.45 -4.78
CA CYS A 236 -14.91 16.36 -3.97
C CYS A 236 -14.06 17.65 -4.02
N TYR A 237 -14.69 18.83 -4.10
CA TYR A 237 -14.00 20.11 -4.34
C TYR A 237 -12.98 20.53 -3.25
N MET A 238 -13.13 20.07 -2.00
CA MET A 238 -12.15 20.25 -0.91
C MET A 238 -11.48 18.94 -0.46
N LYS A 239 -11.55 17.90 -1.29
CA LYS A 239 -11.02 16.58 -0.95
C LYS A 239 -9.91 16.18 -1.91
N THR A 240 -8.99 15.35 -1.43
CA THR A 240 -7.95 14.72 -2.25
C THR A 240 -8.32 13.26 -2.48
N VAL A 241 -8.30 12.83 -3.74
CA VAL A 241 -8.71 11.49 -4.13
C VAL A 241 -7.51 10.69 -4.60
N PHE A 242 -7.20 9.57 -3.94
CA PHE A 242 -6.16 8.63 -4.36
C PHE A 242 -6.78 7.44 -5.07
N VAL A 243 -6.21 7.04 -6.21
CA VAL A 243 -6.76 5.96 -7.03
C VAL A 243 -5.65 5.07 -7.56
N ILE A 244 -5.80 3.76 -7.40
CA ILE A 244 -4.98 2.75 -8.08
C ILE A 244 -5.76 2.08 -9.21
N ALA A 245 -5.06 1.50 -10.18
CA ALA A 245 -5.66 0.65 -11.21
C ALA A 245 -6.18 -0.70 -10.64
N SER A 246 -7.07 -1.39 -11.37
CA SER A 246 -7.51 -2.76 -11.05
C SER A 246 -6.61 -3.85 -11.65
N GLY A 247 -6.83 -5.09 -11.24
CA GLY A 247 -6.11 -6.27 -11.74
C GLY A 247 -5.11 -6.88 -10.75
N GLY A 248 -4.64 -8.08 -11.10
CA GLY A 248 -3.69 -8.88 -10.30
C GLY A 248 -2.31 -9.03 -10.94
N ALA A 249 -2.07 -8.41 -12.09
CA ALA A 249 -0.73 -8.28 -12.66
C ALA A 249 -0.06 -7.08 -11.99
N TYR A 250 0.96 -7.31 -11.18
CA TYR A 250 1.67 -6.27 -10.46
C TYR A 250 3.12 -6.13 -10.95
N PRO A 251 3.72 -4.94 -10.89
CA PRO A 251 3.07 -3.64 -10.70
C PRO A 251 2.40 -3.12 -11.98
N GLN A 252 1.48 -2.18 -11.83
CA GLN A 252 0.88 -1.39 -12.92
C GLN A 252 1.13 0.09 -12.69
N THR A 253 1.40 0.84 -13.75
CA THR A 253 1.58 2.30 -13.68
C THR A 253 0.25 3.01 -13.39
N PRO A 254 0.27 4.25 -12.84
CA PRO A 254 -0.91 5.06 -12.62
C PRO A 254 -1.82 5.21 -13.85
N LEU A 255 -3.11 5.40 -13.60
CA LEU A 255 -4.08 5.80 -14.60
C LEU A 255 -3.95 7.29 -14.91
N GLU A 256 -4.29 7.69 -16.13
CA GLU A 256 -4.30 9.10 -16.52
C GLU A 256 -5.64 9.77 -16.21
N PHE A 257 -5.60 10.90 -15.51
CA PHE A 257 -6.72 11.77 -15.22
C PHE A 257 -6.40 13.22 -15.61
N ARG A 258 -7.43 13.98 -16.01
CA ARG A 258 -7.34 15.42 -16.30
C ARG A 258 -7.49 16.27 -15.04
N SER A 259 -8.27 15.80 -14.07
CA SER A 259 -8.54 16.46 -12.81
C SER A 259 -7.29 16.48 -11.94
N ARG A 260 -6.98 17.66 -11.41
CA ARG A 260 -5.87 17.85 -10.46
C ARG A 260 -6.19 17.35 -9.05
N ARG A 261 -7.42 16.89 -8.81
CA ARG A 261 -7.89 16.37 -7.51
C ARG A 261 -7.62 14.89 -7.34
N ILE A 262 -7.42 14.20 -8.46
CA ILE A 262 -7.15 12.78 -8.50
C ILE A 262 -5.64 12.58 -8.56
N ILE A 263 -5.11 11.96 -7.53
CA ILE A 263 -3.74 11.48 -7.48
C ILE A 263 -3.80 10.00 -7.83
N SER A 264 -3.53 9.69 -9.10
CA SER A 264 -3.41 8.29 -9.50
C SER A 264 -2.04 7.73 -9.10
N LEU A 265 -2.07 6.53 -8.55
CA LEU A 265 -0.92 5.79 -8.07
C LEU A 265 -0.83 4.45 -8.80
N SER A 266 0.35 3.83 -8.76
CA SER A 266 0.57 2.49 -9.25
C SER A 266 -0.22 1.47 -8.45
N ASN A 267 -0.48 0.30 -9.04
CA ASN A 267 -1.03 -0.85 -8.33
C ASN A 267 0.07 -1.92 -8.21
N PRO A 268 0.63 -2.19 -7.01
CA PRO A 268 0.34 -1.57 -5.72
C PRO A 268 1.07 -0.22 -5.50
N ALA A 269 0.66 0.53 -4.48
CA ALA A 269 1.31 1.76 -4.01
C ALA A 269 1.22 1.91 -2.48
N MET A 270 2.14 2.67 -1.89
CA MET A 270 2.13 3.03 -0.47
C MET A 270 2.13 4.55 -0.32
N ILE A 271 1.24 5.05 0.52
CA ILE A 271 1.20 6.47 0.92
C ILE A 271 1.16 6.59 2.43
N GLU A 272 1.42 7.78 2.94
CA GLU A 272 1.28 8.13 4.34
C GLU A 272 0.37 9.34 4.48
N LEU A 273 -0.69 9.21 5.27
CA LEU A 273 -1.67 10.25 5.57
C LEU A 273 -1.69 10.48 7.07
N GLY A 274 -1.39 11.70 7.52
CA GLY A 274 -1.44 12.04 8.94
C GLY A 274 -0.64 11.12 9.86
N GLY A 275 0.49 10.57 9.39
CA GLY A 275 1.32 9.61 10.13
C GLY A 275 0.93 8.13 9.98
N ILE A 276 -0.11 7.81 9.21
CA ILE A 276 -0.58 6.43 8.96
C ILE A 276 -0.12 5.97 7.58
N LYS A 277 0.61 4.86 7.53
CA LYS A 277 1.03 4.22 6.27
C LYS A 277 -0.07 3.33 5.69
N ILE A 278 -0.42 3.56 4.45
CA ILE A 278 -1.54 2.91 3.75
C ILE A 278 -1.01 2.25 2.48
N LEU A 279 -1.06 0.93 2.45
CA LEU A 279 -0.82 0.12 1.25
C LEU A 279 -2.13 0.03 0.46
N MET A 280 -2.13 0.52 -0.76
CA MET A 280 -3.21 0.35 -1.72
C MET A 280 -2.85 -0.76 -2.70
N VAL A 281 -3.69 -1.80 -2.77
CA VAL A 281 -3.49 -2.97 -3.65
C VAL A 281 -4.84 -3.62 -3.97
N HIS A 282 -5.23 -3.70 -5.24
CA HIS A 282 -6.60 -4.07 -5.60
C HIS A 282 -6.99 -5.53 -5.29
N LYS A 283 -6.06 -6.51 -5.32
CA LYS A 283 -6.32 -7.92 -4.93
C LYS A 283 -5.41 -8.35 -3.79
N GLY A 284 -5.44 -7.56 -2.72
CA GLY A 284 -4.62 -7.79 -1.54
C GLY A 284 -5.03 -9.05 -0.76
N ASP A 285 -4.03 -9.83 -0.35
CA ASP A 285 -4.20 -11.01 0.52
C ASP A 285 -3.32 -10.87 1.77
N VAL A 286 -3.81 -11.32 2.93
CA VAL A 286 -3.04 -11.38 4.18
C VAL A 286 -1.71 -12.16 4.03
N LYS A 287 -1.65 -13.13 3.13
CA LYS A 287 -0.43 -13.88 2.79
C LYS A 287 0.67 -12.95 2.28
N MET A 288 0.33 -11.85 1.59
CA MET A 288 1.32 -10.86 1.14
C MET A 288 2.03 -10.18 2.32
N LEU A 289 1.29 -9.93 3.41
CA LEU A 289 1.84 -9.38 4.64
C LEU A 289 2.73 -10.40 5.36
N ARG A 290 2.28 -11.65 5.49
CA ARG A 290 3.08 -12.74 6.10
C ARG A 290 4.35 -13.02 5.32
N LYS A 291 4.26 -13.08 3.99
CA LYS A 291 5.39 -13.32 3.08
C LYS A 291 6.23 -12.08 2.84
N ARG A 292 5.79 -10.88 3.24
CA ARG A 292 6.44 -9.58 2.94
C ARG A 292 6.72 -9.39 1.44
N TYR A 293 5.84 -9.93 0.60
CA TYR A 293 5.98 -9.92 -0.84
C TYR A 293 4.59 -9.82 -1.49
N LEU A 294 4.39 -8.82 -2.34
CA LEU A 294 3.08 -8.44 -2.88
C LEU A 294 2.63 -9.27 -4.09
N GLY A 295 3.47 -10.19 -4.57
CA GLY A 295 3.13 -11.13 -5.63
C GLY A 295 4.19 -11.22 -6.72
N LYS A 296 3.93 -12.03 -7.75
CA LYS A 296 4.85 -12.19 -8.87
C LYS A 296 4.83 -10.95 -9.77
N SER A 297 6.02 -10.44 -10.11
CA SER A 297 6.12 -9.30 -11.00
C SER A 297 5.74 -9.67 -12.44
N SER A 298 4.90 -8.85 -13.07
CA SER A 298 4.52 -8.93 -14.48
C SER A 298 5.51 -8.22 -15.39
N VAL A 299 6.39 -7.37 -14.83
CA VAL A 299 7.41 -6.61 -15.55
C VAL A 299 8.76 -6.72 -14.86
N ILE A 300 9.84 -6.61 -15.64
CA ILE A 300 11.20 -6.51 -15.08
C ILE A 300 11.52 -5.03 -14.89
N LEU A 301 11.98 -4.70 -13.69
CA LEU A 301 12.39 -3.35 -13.28
C LEU A 301 13.87 -3.38 -12.88
N ASP A 302 14.44 -2.21 -12.57
CA ASP A 302 15.83 -2.14 -12.06
C ASP A 302 16.01 -2.90 -10.74
N GLU A 303 14.95 -2.93 -9.93
CA GLU A 303 14.90 -3.62 -8.65
C GLU A 303 13.52 -4.22 -8.42
N ASP A 304 13.44 -5.22 -7.54
CA ASP A 304 12.14 -5.78 -7.19
C ASP A 304 11.30 -4.73 -6.44
N TYR A 305 10.15 -4.40 -7.05
CA TYR A 305 9.19 -3.42 -6.54
C TYR A 305 8.12 -4.08 -5.66
N LEU A 306 8.02 -5.40 -5.59
CA LEU A 306 6.96 -6.09 -4.87
C LEU A 306 7.38 -6.60 -3.49
N VAL A 307 8.68 -6.53 -3.15
CA VAL A 307 9.10 -6.66 -1.75
C VAL A 307 8.45 -5.56 -0.89
N LEU A 308 7.90 -5.98 0.25
CA LEU A 308 7.26 -5.13 1.23
C LEU A 308 8.25 -4.78 2.35
N ASP A 309 9.18 -3.88 2.07
CA ASP A 309 10.22 -3.45 3.02
C ASP A 309 9.62 -2.69 4.21
N GLU A 310 8.64 -1.81 3.95
CA GLU A 310 7.90 -1.08 4.96
C GLU A 310 6.57 -1.77 5.29
N VAL A 311 6.27 -1.91 6.59
CA VAL A 311 5.02 -2.47 7.07
C VAL A 311 3.91 -1.42 7.02
N PRO A 312 2.77 -1.68 6.35
CA PRO A 312 1.63 -0.77 6.36
C PRO A 312 0.87 -0.82 7.69
N ASP A 313 0.26 0.30 8.07
CA ASP A 313 -0.73 0.36 9.14
C ASP A 313 -2.13 0.00 8.62
N ILE A 314 -2.43 0.32 7.36
CA ILE A 314 -3.65 -0.08 6.66
C ILE A 314 -3.29 -0.76 5.34
N MET A 315 -3.94 -1.87 5.03
CA MET A 315 -3.94 -2.49 3.71
C MET A 315 -5.34 -2.37 3.11
N HIS A 316 -5.47 -1.55 2.07
CA HIS A 316 -6.73 -1.28 1.38
C HIS A 316 -6.80 -2.05 0.07
N THR A 317 -7.82 -2.91 -0.04
CA THR A 317 -8.04 -3.81 -1.18
C THR A 317 -9.47 -3.73 -1.73
N GLY A 318 -9.65 -4.26 -2.94
CA GLY A 318 -10.94 -4.45 -3.61
C GLY A 318 -11.08 -5.87 -4.16
N HIS A 319 -11.71 -5.99 -5.33
CA HIS A 319 -12.03 -7.20 -6.09
C HIS A 319 -13.35 -7.94 -5.75
N GLY A 320 -14.39 -7.20 -5.41
CA GLY A 320 -15.78 -7.70 -5.43
C GLY A 320 -16.15 -8.67 -4.30
N ASP A 321 -15.29 -8.83 -3.30
CA ASP A 321 -15.63 -9.55 -2.07
C ASP A 321 -16.68 -8.80 -1.25
N GLU A 322 -17.33 -9.52 -0.33
CA GLU A 322 -18.16 -8.91 0.71
C GLU A 322 -17.35 -7.91 1.57
N PRO A 323 -17.91 -6.76 1.96
CA PRO A 323 -17.16 -5.77 2.74
C PRO A 323 -16.69 -6.29 4.10
N TYR A 324 -15.38 -6.18 4.36
CA TYR A 324 -14.76 -6.66 5.58
C TYR A 324 -13.74 -5.68 6.18
N ILE A 325 -13.54 -5.83 7.49
CA ILE A 325 -12.47 -5.19 8.25
C ILE A 325 -11.82 -6.30 9.06
N ASN A 326 -10.57 -6.60 8.75
CA ASN A 326 -9.76 -7.61 9.43
C ASN A 326 -8.51 -6.96 10.04
N ASN A 327 -7.84 -7.69 10.92
CA ASN A 327 -6.57 -7.25 11.49
C ASN A 327 -5.53 -8.37 11.38
N TYR A 328 -4.34 -8.01 10.94
CA TYR A 328 -3.17 -8.88 10.98
C TYR A 328 -2.01 -8.15 11.63
N LYS A 329 -1.75 -8.48 12.91
CA LYS A 329 -0.65 -7.92 13.70
C LYS A 329 -0.62 -6.39 13.70
N SER A 330 -1.79 -5.80 13.96
CA SER A 330 -2.02 -4.35 13.98
C SER A 330 -1.98 -3.65 12.62
N THR A 331 -1.85 -4.37 11.51
CA THR A 331 -2.22 -3.87 10.18
C THR A 331 -3.72 -4.13 9.97
N THR A 332 -4.51 -3.06 9.78
CA THR A 332 -5.94 -3.17 9.47
C THR A 332 -6.10 -3.43 7.98
N ILE A 333 -6.75 -4.54 7.62
CA ILE A 333 -7.01 -4.94 6.23
C ILE A 333 -8.47 -4.65 5.94
N ILE A 334 -8.74 -3.92 4.87
CA ILE A 334 -10.09 -3.42 4.57
C ILE A 334 -10.46 -3.66 3.11
N ASN A 335 -11.72 -4.03 2.90
CA ASN A 335 -12.39 -4.08 1.60
C ASN A 335 -13.79 -3.49 1.77
N SER A 336 -14.16 -2.54 0.90
CA SER A 336 -15.46 -1.86 0.97
C SER A 336 -16.58 -2.54 0.16
N GLY A 337 -16.25 -3.63 -0.54
CA GLY A 337 -17.10 -4.29 -1.52
C GLY A 337 -17.19 -3.52 -2.83
N SER A 338 -18.34 -3.66 -3.51
CA SER A 338 -18.58 -3.10 -4.84
C SER A 338 -20.00 -2.58 -4.98
N LEU A 339 -20.19 -1.55 -5.81
CA LEU A 339 -21.51 -1.06 -6.18
C LEU A 339 -22.37 -2.08 -6.96
N LEU A 340 -21.77 -3.14 -7.53
CA LEU A 340 -22.53 -4.24 -8.14
C LEU A 340 -23.09 -5.23 -7.10
N GLY A 341 -22.62 -5.17 -5.86
CA GLY A 341 -23.02 -6.05 -4.77
C GLY A 341 -23.28 -5.27 -3.49
N ILE A 342 -22.72 -5.72 -2.38
CA ILE A 342 -22.80 -4.99 -1.12
C ILE A 342 -21.67 -3.94 -1.10
N PHE A 343 -22.07 -2.67 -1.17
CA PHE A 343 -21.15 -1.52 -1.08
C PHE A 343 -21.24 -0.88 0.31
N ARG A 344 -20.14 -0.92 1.06
CA ARG A 344 -20.01 -0.32 2.39
C ARG A 344 -18.69 0.43 2.48
N PRO A 345 -18.67 1.73 2.15
CA PRO A 345 -17.50 2.57 2.36
C PRO A 345 -16.98 2.44 3.78
N ILE A 346 -15.67 2.39 3.94
CA ILE A 346 -15.04 2.28 5.25
C ILE A 346 -14.46 3.63 5.61
N VAL A 347 -14.85 4.18 6.75
CA VAL A 347 -14.25 5.42 7.28
C VAL A 347 -13.36 5.06 8.45
N ILE A 348 -12.13 5.56 8.44
CA ILE A 348 -11.17 5.33 9.52
C ILE A 348 -10.75 6.66 10.12
N ASP A 349 -10.87 6.77 11.44
CA ASP A 349 -10.23 7.84 12.21
C ASP A 349 -8.80 7.44 12.57
N PHE A 350 -7.82 8.24 12.17
CA PHE A 350 -6.41 7.91 12.37
C PHE A 350 -5.96 8.09 13.82
N ALA A 351 -6.64 8.93 14.61
CA ALA A 351 -6.29 9.15 16.00
C ALA A 351 -6.76 8.02 16.90
N THR A 352 -7.92 7.41 16.60
CA THR A 352 -8.46 6.28 17.40
C THR A 352 -8.22 4.92 16.77
N ARG A 353 -7.96 4.86 15.45
CA ARG A 353 -7.91 3.64 14.63
C ARG A 353 -9.25 2.90 14.52
N ASP A 354 -10.35 3.56 14.88
CA ASP A 354 -11.70 3.02 14.68
C ASP A 354 -12.03 3.01 13.19
N ALA A 355 -12.47 1.84 12.71
CA ALA A 355 -12.84 1.61 11.33
C ALA A 355 -14.31 1.20 11.25
N GLU A 356 -15.11 1.99 10.54
CA GLU A 356 -16.56 1.82 10.47
C GLU A 356 -17.03 1.57 9.05
N LYS A 357 -17.87 0.55 8.87
CA LYS A 357 -18.59 0.29 7.61
C LYS A 357 -19.82 1.18 7.55
N ILE A 358 -19.87 2.07 6.56
CA ILE A 358 -20.95 3.04 6.41
C ILE A 358 -22.08 2.46 5.55
N ALA A 359 -23.31 2.68 6.00
CA ALA A 359 -24.52 2.51 5.20
C ALA A 359 -24.81 3.84 4.48
N ILE A 360 -24.77 3.86 3.15
CA ILE A 360 -25.15 5.06 2.40
C ILE A 360 -26.68 5.21 2.45
N PRO A 361 -27.20 6.36 2.92
CA PRO A 361 -28.64 6.58 3.14
C PRO A 361 -29.48 6.72 1.85
#